data_AF-A0A2G4DZJ0-F1
#
_entry.id   AF-A0A2G4DZJ0-F1
#
_cell.length_a   1.000
_cell.length_b   1.000
_cell.length_c   1.000
_cell.angle_alpha   90.00
_cell.angle_beta   90.00
_cell.angle_gamma   90.00
#
_symmetry.space_group_name_H-M   'P 1'
#
loop_
_entity.id
_entity.type
_entity.pdbx_description
1 polymer ?
#
loop_
_entity_poly.entity_id
_entity_poly.type
_entity_poly.pdbx_seq_one_letter_code
_entity_poly.pdbx_strand_id
1 'polypeptide(L)'
;MRTAEPQQLATDVWPFDDHRLPELLFRYRARNFAETLSVAEQQRWLAFCQLRLSDPQAGAPNTLKAFSRALIELSLKATPEQLKVLAQWQEYSLVLKQRLAL
;
A
#
# COMPACT_ATOMS: atom_id res chain seq x y z
N MET A 1 -23.42 -2.06 -5.83
CA MET A 1 -22.04 -2.54 -5.56
C MET A 1 -21.36 -1.92 -4.33
N ARG A 2 -21.76 -0.75 -3.79
CA ARG A 2 -21.20 -0.21 -2.52
C ARG A 2 -21.82 -0.80 -1.24
N THR A 3 -22.86 -1.63 -1.37
CA THR A 3 -23.66 -2.20 -0.27
C THR A 3 -23.50 -3.71 -0.10
N ALA A 4 -22.62 -4.35 -0.90
CA ALA A 4 -22.39 -5.79 -0.80
C ALA A 4 -21.44 -6.11 0.36
N GLU A 5 -21.74 -7.18 1.09
CA GLU A 5 -20.91 -7.68 2.19
C GLU A 5 -19.49 -8.03 1.67
N PRO A 6 -18.42 -7.77 2.44
CA PRO A 6 -17.04 -8.05 2.05
C PRO A 6 -16.80 -9.50 1.62
N GLN A 7 -17.56 -10.42 2.21
CA GLN A 7 -17.49 -11.86 1.99
C GLN A 7 -18.14 -12.27 0.64
N GLN A 8 -19.17 -11.55 0.19
CA GLN A 8 -19.79 -11.77 -1.13
C GLN A 8 -18.88 -11.24 -2.26
N LEU A 9 -18.22 -10.11 -2.02
CA LEU A 9 -17.21 -9.56 -2.95
C LEU A 9 -16.00 -10.49 -3.15
N ALA A 10 -15.73 -11.37 -2.18
CA ALA A 10 -14.66 -12.35 -2.25
C ALA A 10 -15.04 -13.66 -2.95
N THR A 11 -16.33 -14.01 -2.99
CA THR A 11 -16.79 -15.33 -3.42
C THR A 11 -17.39 -15.30 -4.84
N ASP A 12 -17.98 -14.18 -5.23
CA ASP A 12 -18.64 -14.08 -6.53
C ASP A 12 -17.62 -13.88 -7.67
N VAL A 13 -17.68 -14.77 -8.67
CA VAL A 13 -17.04 -14.55 -9.97
C VAL A 13 -17.90 -13.54 -10.71
N TRP A 14 -17.58 -12.26 -10.55
CA TRP A 14 -18.29 -11.18 -11.21
C TRP A 14 -17.97 -11.18 -12.71
N PRO A 15 -18.95 -11.40 -13.60
CA PRO A 15 -18.75 -11.28 -15.04
C PRO A 15 -18.65 -9.80 -15.37
N PHE A 16 -17.46 -9.23 -15.22
CA PHE A 16 -17.18 -7.88 -15.67
C PHE A 16 -16.84 -7.91 -17.16
N ASP A 17 -17.58 -7.15 -17.97
CA ASP A 17 -17.27 -6.95 -19.39
C ASP A 17 -15.98 -6.15 -19.60
N ASP A 18 -15.56 -5.34 -18.61
CA ASP A 18 -14.30 -4.58 -18.66
C ASP A 18 -13.19 -5.32 -17.91
N HIS A 19 -12.14 -5.69 -18.65
CA HIS A 19 -10.96 -6.38 -18.14
C HIS A 19 -10.22 -5.63 -17.01
N ARG A 20 -10.48 -4.34 -16.79
CA ARG A 20 -9.86 -3.53 -15.73
C ARG A 20 -10.58 -3.65 -14.39
N LEU A 21 -11.87 -4.01 -14.37
CA LEU A 21 -12.69 -4.10 -13.16
C LEU A 21 -12.26 -5.22 -12.20
N PRO A 22 -11.88 -6.44 -12.66
CA PRO A 22 -11.35 -7.47 -11.77
C PRO A 22 -10.12 -7.00 -10.98
N GLU A 23 -9.21 -6.28 -11.64
CA GLU A 23 -8.01 -5.76 -10.98
C GLU A 23 -8.31 -4.62 -10.01
N LEU A 24 -9.27 -3.75 -10.35
CA LEU A 24 -9.72 -2.69 -9.45
C LEU A 24 -10.40 -3.25 -8.20
N LEU A 25 -11.27 -4.26 -8.36
CA LEU A 25 -11.97 -4.92 -7.26
C LEU A 25 -10.98 -5.64 -6.35
N PHE A 26 -9.99 -6.33 -6.93
CA PHE A 26 -8.90 -6.94 -6.17
C PHE A 26 -8.14 -5.89 -5.34
N ARG A 27 -7.74 -4.77 -5.94
CA ARG A 27 -7.06 -3.67 -5.22
C ARG A 27 -7.94 -3.05 -4.13
N TYR A 28 -9.24 -2.95 -4.36
CA TYR A 28 -10.20 -2.44 -3.40
C TYR A 28 -10.35 -3.39 -2.20
N ARG A 29 -10.52 -4.69 -2.44
CA ARG A 29 -10.52 -5.74 -1.41
C ARG A 29 -9.21 -5.75 -0.64
N ALA A 30 -8.08 -5.69 -1.34
CA ALA A 30 -6.76 -5.71 -0.74
C ALA A 30 -6.44 -4.51 0.16
N ARG A 31 -7.08 -3.35 -0.09
CA ARG A 31 -6.93 -2.16 0.75
C ARG A 31 -7.90 -2.10 1.92
N ASN A 32 -9.16 -2.50 1.71
CA ASN A 32 -10.22 -2.31 2.71
C ASN A 32 -10.54 -3.57 3.51
N PHE A 33 -10.33 -4.75 2.93
CA PHE A 33 -10.78 -6.05 3.45
C PHE A 33 -9.67 -7.11 3.30
N ALA A 34 -8.49 -6.84 3.85
CA ALA A 34 -7.33 -7.73 3.74
C ALA A 34 -7.61 -9.16 4.23
N GLU A 35 -8.48 -9.31 5.22
CA GLU A 35 -8.93 -10.58 5.78
C GLU A 35 -9.76 -11.44 4.82
N THR A 36 -10.36 -10.84 3.79
CA THR A 36 -11.19 -11.55 2.79
C THR A 36 -10.37 -12.13 1.64
N LEU A 37 -9.06 -11.87 1.59
CA LEU A 37 -8.18 -12.39 0.55
C LEU A 37 -7.65 -13.75 0.94
N SER A 38 -7.61 -14.66 -0.04
CA SER A 38 -6.91 -15.92 0.10
C SER A 38 -5.40 -15.70 0.31
N VAL A 39 -4.69 -16.71 0.83
CA VAL A 39 -3.25 -16.63 1.07
C VAL A 39 -2.47 -16.28 -0.22
N ALA A 40 -2.87 -16.85 -1.36
CA ALA A 40 -2.25 -16.56 -2.67
C ALA A 40 -2.49 -15.10 -3.11
N GLU A 41 -3.71 -14.58 -2.91
CA GLU A 41 -4.05 -13.19 -3.18
C GLU A 41 -3.29 -12.22 -2.26
N GLN A 42 -3.14 -12.56 -0.98
CA GLN A 42 -2.35 -11.78 -0.02
C GLN A 42 -0.88 -11.72 -0.45
N GLN A 43 -0.28 -12.84 -0.85
CA GLN A 43 1.09 -12.87 -1.39
C GLN A 43 1.24 -12.02 -2.65
N ARG A 44 0.27 -12.12 -3.58
CA ARG A 44 0.25 -11.28 -4.79
C ARG A 44 0.16 -9.79 -4.43
N TRP A 45 -0.67 -9.44 -3.44
CA TRP A 45 -0.81 -8.06 -2.97
C TRP A 45 0.45 -7.55 -2.28
N LEU A 46 1.12 -8.39 -1.49
CA LEU A 46 2.40 -8.07 -0.86
C LEU A 46 3.46 -7.78 -1.91
N ALA A 47 3.62 -8.65 -2.92
CA ALA A 47 4.55 -8.44 -4.02
C ALA A 47 4.24 -7.13 -4.79
N PHE A 48 2.95 -6.84 -5.03
CA PHE A 48 2.52 -5.58 -5.64
C PHE A 48 2.90 -4.35 -4.78
N CYS A 49 2.69 -4.42 -3.47
CA CYS A 49 3.09 -3.36 -2.54
C CYS A 49 4.61 -3.16 -2.52
N GLN A 50 5.39 -4.25 -2.46
CA GLN A 50 6.86 -4.22 -2.50
C GLN A 50 7.37 -3.57 -3.78
N LEU A 51 6.84 -3.96 -4.94
CA LEU A 51 7.21 -3.39 -6.22
C LEU A 51 6.92 -1.89 -6.27
N ARG A 52 5.72 -1.45 -5.84
CA ARG A 52 5.37 -0.03 -5.82
C ARG A 52 6.21 0.81 -4.88
N LEU A 53 6.65 0.25 -3.76
CA LEU A 53 7.47 0.97 -2.79
C LEU A 53 8.96 1.00 -3.15
N SER A 54 9.39 0.12 -4.05
CA SER A 54 10.79 -0.02 -4.47
C SER A 54 11.07 0.64 -5.82
N ASP A 55 10.13 0.50 -6.78
CA ASP A 55 10.30 0.96 -8.15
C ASP A 55 9.45 2.23 -8.43
N PRO A 56 10.08 3.38 -8.75
CA PRO A 56 9.37 4.58 -9.17
C PRO A 56 8.51 4.38 -10.43
N GLN A 57 8.87 3.45 -11.31
CA GLN A 57 8.16 3.17 -12.56
C GLN A 57 6.88 2.35 -12.36
N ALA A 58 6.71 1.73 -11.19
CA ALA A 58 5.50 0.97 -10.83
C ALA A 58 4.29 1.88 -10.46
N GLY A 59 4.34 3.15 -10.85
CA GLY A 59 3.23 4.10 -10.70
C GLY A 59 2.98 4.58 -9.26
N ALA A 60 3.97 4.45 -8.36
CA ALA A 60 3.92 5.07 -7.04
C ALA A 60 4.55 6.47 -7.08
N PRO A 61 3.88 7.50 -6.55
CA PRO A 61 4.42 8.86 -6.56
C PRO A 61 5.64 9.03 -5.63
N ASN A 62 5.86 8.10 -4.68
CA ASN A 62 7.00 8.16 -3.76
C ASN A 62 7.45 6.75 -3.36
N THR A 63 8.73 6.43 -3.60
CA THR A 63 9.35 5.18 -3.14
C THR A 63 9.89 5.34 -1.73
N LEU A 64 10.16 4.24 -1.03
CA LEU A 64 10.76 4.29 0.32
C LEU A 64 12.11 5.02 0.30
N LYS A 65 12.89 4.83 -0.77
CA LYS A 65 14.19 5.51 -0.94
C LYS A 65 14.02 7.02 -1.13
N ALA A 66 13.09 7.45 -1.99
CA ALA A 66 12.82 8.86 -2.21
C ALA A 66 12.24 9.52 -0.95
N PHE A 67 11.36 8.83 -0.23
CA PHE A 67 10.80 9.28 1.03
C PHE A 67 11.87 9.46 2.12
N SER A 68 12.76 8.47 2.33
CA SER A 68 13.86 8.60 3.31
C SER A 68 14.79 9.74 2.98
N ARG A 69 15.07 9.99 1.69
CA ARG A 69 15.86 11.15 1.27
C ARG A 69 15.16 12.48 1.60
N ALA A 70 13.88 12.59 1.26
CA ALA A 70 13.09 13.80 1.57
C ALA A 70 13.00 14.06 3.08
N LEU A 71 12.86 13.01 3.91
CA LEU A 71 12.88 13.14 5.37
C LEU A 71 14.18 13.76 5.88
N ILE A 72 15.33 13.31 5.37
CA ILE A 72 16.64 13.86 5.76
C ILE A 72 16.78 15.31 5.31
N GLU A 73 16.37 15.63 4.08
CA GLU A 73 16.45 17.00 3.57
C GLU A 73 15.56 17.96 4.37
N LEU A 74 14.37 17.51 4.80
CA LEU A 74 13.45 18.28 5.63
C LEU A 74 13.93 18.42 7.08
N SER A 75 14.54 17.38 7.66
CA SER A 75 15.00 17.42 9.05
C SER A 75 16.08 18.48 9.28
N LEU A 76 16.88 18.80 8.26
CA LEU A 76 17.91 19.84 8.31
C LEU A 76 17.35 21.27 8.44
N LYS A 77 16.07 21.49 8.11
CA LYS A 77 15.42 22.81 8.12
C LYS A 77 14.20 22.87 9.05
N ALA A 78 13.90 21.77 9.75
CA ALA A 78 12.70 21.60 10.53
C ALA A 78 12.81 22.23 11.92
N THR A 79 11.69 22.73 12.44
CA THR A 79 11.58 23.14 13.85
C THR A 79 11.54 21.91 14.78
N PRO A 80 11.78 22.06 16.09
CA PRO A 80 11.68 20.96 17.05
C PRO A 80 10.33 20.22 17.03
N GLU A 81 9.23 20.93 16.77
CA GLU A 81 7.88 20.35 16.65
C GLU A 81 7.74 19.53 15.37
N GLN A 82 8.28 20.03 14.25
CA GLN A 82 8.27 19.33 12.97
C GLN A 82 9.16 18.08 13.02
N LEU A 83 10.30 18.14 13.71
CA LEU A 83 11.18 16.99 13.93
C LEU A 83 10.47 15.84 14.65
N LYS A 84 9.54 16.11 15.57
CA LYS A 84 8.72 15.07 16.22
C LYS A 84 7.85 14.33 15.22
N VAL A 85 7.21 15.05 14.30
CA VAL A 85 6.38 14.45 13.24
C VAL A 85 7.24 13.65 12.27
N LEU A 86 8.40 14.19 11.86
CA LEU A 86 9.35 13.49 10.99
C LEU A 86 9.86 12.19 11.63
N ALA A 87 10.10 12.18 12.95
CA ALA A 87 10.48 10.98 13.68
C ALA A 87 9.37 9.92 13.69
N GLN A 88 8.11 10.31 13.91
CA GLN A 88 6.96 9.40 13.83
C GLN A 88 6.81 8.78 12.43
N TRP A 89 7.02 9.59 11.40
CA TRP A 89 6.97 9.12 10.01
C TRP A 89 8.13 8.18 9.66
N GLN A 90 9.33 8.45 10.18
CA GLN A 90 10.47 7.56 10.04
C GLN A 90 10.20 6.21 10.71
N GLU A 91 9.69 6.20 11.94
CA GLU A 91 9.33 4.99 12.67
C GLU A 91 8.28 4.16 11.90
N TYR A 92 7.22 4.82 11.44
CA TYR A 92 6.19 4.15 10.64
C TYR A 92 6.76 3.54 9.35
N SER A 93 7.71 4.22 8.68
CA SER A 93 8.35 3.70 7.49
C SER A 93 9.20 2.45 7.77
N LEU A 94 9.83 2.36 8.95
CA LEU A 94 10.60 1.19 9.36
C LEU A 94 9.67 0.00 9.68
N VAL A 95 8.59 0.24 10.42
CA VAL A 95 7.56 -0.77 10.67
C VAL A 95 6.96 -1.28 9.36
N LEU A 96 6.70 -0.38 8.41
CA LEU A 96 6.17 -0.73 7.09
C LEU A 96 7.16 -1.60 6.29
N LYS A 97 8.45 -1.28 6.32
CA LYS A 97 9.51 -2.11 5.71
C LYS A 97 9.53 -3.51 6.31
N GLN A 98 9.54 -3.62 7.63
CA GLN A 98 9.51 -4.91 8.32
C GLN A 98 8.27 -5.72 7.96
N ARG A 99 7.08 -5.11 7.98
CA ARG A 99 5.82 -5.77 7.63
C ARG A 99 5.82 -6.28 6.19
N LEU A 100 6.47 -5.57 5.28
CA LEU A 100 6.55 -5.94 3.87
C LEU A 100 7.80 -6.76 3.54
N ALA A 101 8.62 -7.12 4.53
CA ALA A 101 9.91 -7.81 4.35
C ALA A 101 10.83 -7.14 3.31
N LEU A 102 10.89 -5.80 3.35
CA LEU A 102 11.73 -4.94 2.50
C LEU A 102 13.00 -4.46 3.20
#